data_AF-A0A133USJ3-F1
#
_entry.id   AF-A0A133USJ3-F1
#
_cell.length_a   1.000
_cell.length_b   1.000
_cell.length_c   1.000
_cell.angle_alpha   90.00
_cell.angle_beta   90.00
_cell.angle_gamma   90.00
#
_symmetry.space_group_name_H-M   'P 1'
#
loop_
_entity.id
_entity.type
_entity.pdbx_description
1 polymer ?
#
loop_
_entity_poly.entity_id
_entity_poly.type
_entity_poly.pdbx_seq_one_letter_code
_entity_poly.pdbx_strand_id
1 'polypeptide(L)'
;HPKLKPVETSQDGIAIAGTSVEPQSIHNSVSQARGAVGTVTPPMSTGKFTKENITAEVDEESCVGCGLCEQYCPYGAITLEEKGEPAKVIKAKCNGCGVCAADCPQDSIKMRHFSDEQIKAQIEAALEENPEDKILCFICNWCAYAGADFAGVSRIGYPPSSRHIRIMCSGRVDTDFILEAFKQGANQVLVGGCHLPSDCHYMQAGNFRAKDRIDRFRKKLEKIDTDRLRLEWVSATEGQKYADIIKEMDERIPEFREEAKKTPELLKDEG
;
A
#
# COMPACT_ATOMS: atom_id res chain seq x y z
N HIS A 1 -13.52 9.28 -10.26
CA HIS A 1 -12.61 10.42 -10.58
C HIS A 1 -13.46 11.64 -10.91
N PRO A 2 -13.28 12.80 -10.26
CA PRO A 2 -14.23 13.92 -10.31
C PRO A 2 -14.61 14.40 -11.73
N LYS A 3 -13.65 14.38 -12.68
CA LYS A 3 -13.90 14.80 -14.08
C LYS A 3 -14.26 13.65 -15.03
N LEU A 4 -13.40 12.64 -15.13
CA LEU A 4 -13.51 11.57 -16.12
C LEU A 4 -14.51 10.45 -15.75
N LYS A 5 -14.76 10.25 -14.45
CA LYS A 5 -15.63 9.18 -13.94
C LYS A 5 -16.47 9.71 -12.77
N PRO A 6 -17.40 10.65 -13.04
CA PRO A 6 -18.13 11.39 -12.00
C PRO A 6 -19.23 10.57 -11.31
N VAL A 7 -19.66 9.47 -11.92
CA VAL A 7 -20.75 8.61 -11.43
C VAL A 7 -20.27 7.22 -10.99
N GLU A 8 -18.99 6.90 -11.19
CA GLU A 8 -18.38 5.64 -10.74
C GLU A 8 -17.79 5.84 -9.33
N THR A 9 -17.91 4.81 -8.50
CA THR A 9 -17.24 4.77 -7.19
C THR A 9 -15.86 4.11 -7.30
N SER A 10 -15.15 4.01 -6.18
CA SER A 10 -13.92 3.21 -6.08
C SER A 10 -14.16 1.70 -6.13
N GLN A 11 -15.41 1.25 -6.01
CA GLN A 11 -15.78 -0.16 -6.12
C GLN A 11 -16.41 -0.42 -7.50
N ASP A 12 -15.79 -1.34 -8.24
CA ASP A 12 -16.28 -1.75 -9.55
C ASP A 12 -17.73 -2.27 -9.46
N GLY A 13 -18.55 -1.84 -10.41
CA GLY A 13 -19.97 -2.21 -10.45
C GLY A 13 -20.88 -1.40 -9.54
N ILE A 14 -20.34 -0.50 -8.70
CA ILE A 14 -21.13 0.45 -7.92
C ILE A 14 -21.05 1.84 -8.55
N ALA A 15 -22.21 2.35 -8.96
CA ALA A 15 -22.39 3.70 -9.49
C ALA A 15 -23.36 4.51 -8.62
N ILE A 16 -23.17 5.82 -8.60
CA ILE A 16 -23.96 6.78 -7.83
C ILE A 16 -24.52 7.87 -8.75
N ALA A 17 -25.68 8.43 -8.41
CA ALA A 17 -26.34 9.45 -9.21
C ALA A 17 -27.21 10.39 -8.37
N GLY A 18 -27.42 11.60 -8.90
CA GLY A 18 -28.30 12.60 -8.30
C GLY A 18 -27.74 13.17 -7.00
N THR A 19 -28.63 13.61 -6.12
CA THR A 19 -28.25 14.34 -4.89
C THR A 19 -27.42 13.54 -3.89
N SER A 20 -27.24 12.23 -4.11
CA SER A 20 -26.30 11.39 -3.35
C SER A 20 -24.83 11.70 -3.67
N VAL A 21 -24.55 12.24 -4.86
CA VAL A 21 -23.20 12.63 -5.30
C VAL A 21 -22.86 14.02 -4.74
N GLU A 22 -23.73 14.99 -5.04
CA GLU A 22 -23.61 16.39 -4.64
C GLU A 22 -24.95 17.12 -4.78
N PRO A 23 -25.17 18.24 -4.07
CA PRO A 23 -26.33 19.11 -4.31
C PRO A 23 -26.38 19.60 -5.75
N GLN A 24 -27.43 19.26 -6.49
CA GLN A 24 -27.53 19.55 -7.93
C GLN A 24 -28.98 19.71 -8.40
N SER A 25 -29.16 20.21 -9.62
CA SER A 25 -30.48 20.37 -10.24
C SER A 25 -31.08 19.04 -10.70
N ILE A 26 -32.39 19.04 -10.98
CA ILE A 26 -33.08 17.90 -11.58
C ILE A 26 -32.42 17.50 -12.91
N HIS A 27 -32.04 18.48 -13.73
CA HIS A 27 -31.41 18.24 -15.03
C HIS A 27 -30.08 17.46 -14.90
N ASN A 28 -29.23 17.86 -13.95
CA ASN A 28 -27.97 17.18 -13.70
C ASN A 28 -28.20 15.78 -13.13
N SER A 29 -29.18 15.63 -12.23
CA SER A 29 -29.54 14.33 -11.65
C SER A 29 -29.98 13.33 -12.72
N VAL A 30 -30.81 13.76 -13.68
CA VAL A 30 -31.24 12.91 -14.81
C VAL A 30 -30.06 12.55 -15.71
N SER A 31 -29.14 13.50 -15.96
CA SER A 31 -27.96 13.27 -16.79
C SER A 31 -26.99 12.27 -16.13
N GLN A 32 -26.73 12.42 -14.82
CA GLN A 32 -25.93 11.48 -14.04
C GLN A 32 -26.57 10.10 -13.98
N ALA A 33 -27.89 10.00 -13.81
CA ALA A 33 -28.58 8.70 -13.80
C ALA A 33 -28.36 7.95 -15.12
N ARG A 34 -28.45 8.64 -16.26
CA ARG A 34 -28.14 8.05 -17.58
C ARG A 34 -26.67 7.62 -17.68
N GLY A 35 -25.75 8.45 -17.18
CA GLY A 35 -24.33 8.13 -17.10
C GLY A 35 -24.06 6.88 -16.27
N ALA A 36 -24.64 6.79 -15.07
CA ALA A 36 -24.50 5.66 -14.15
C ALA A 36 -24.98 4.36 -14.82
N VAL A 37 -26.16 4.38 -15.47
CA VAL A 37 -26.65 3.24 -16.27
C VAL A 37 -25.64 2.83 -17.35
N GLY A 38 -25.07 3.80 -18.06
CA GLY A 38 -24.03 3.55 -19.08
C GLY A 38 -22.77 2.87 -18.54
N THR A 39 -22.43 3.09 -17.27
CA THR A 39 -21.25 2.43 -16.64
C THR A 39 -21.53 1.01 -16.15
N VAL A 40 -22.76 0.71 -15.69
CA VAL A 40 -23.11 -0.61 -15.13
C VAL A 40 -23.72 -1.57 -16.15
N THR A 41 -24.27 -1.06 -17.26
CA THR A 41 -24.90 -1.89 -18.30
C THR A 41 -23.90 -2.80 -19.05
N PRO A 42 -22.68 -2.35 -19.42
CA PRO A 42 -21.75 -3.19 -20.18
C PRO A 42 -21.44 -4.57 -19.56
N PRO A 43 -21.10 -4.70 -18.26
CA PRO A 43 -20.88 -6.02 -17.66
C PRO A 43 -22.16 -6.86 -17.60
N MET A 44 -23.33 -6.24 -17.43
CA MET A 44 -24.62 -6.95 -17.44
C MET A 44 -24.97 -7.48 -18.84
N SER A 45 -24.75 -6.68 -19.88
CA SER A 45 -25.08 -7.03 -21.26
C SER A 45 -24.18 -8.11 -21.82
N THR A 46 -22.90 -8.12 -21.45
CA THR A 46 -21.93 -9.11 -21.92
C THR A 46 -21.91 -10.38 -21.06
N GLY A 47 -22.49 -10.32 -19.85
CA GLY A 47 -22.44 -11.39 -18.87
C GLY A 47 -21.03 -11.69 -18.35
N LYS A 48 -20.05 -10.85 -18.67
CA LYS A 48 -18.64 -11.02 -18.33
C LYS A 48 -18.08 -9.70 -17.82
N PHE A 49 -17.19 -9.79 -16.84
CA PHE A 49 -16.41 -8.66 -16.38
C PHE A 49 -14.95 -9.09 -16.23
N THR A 50 -14.04 -8.18 -16.54
CA THR A 50 -12.60 -8.37 -16.37
C THR A 50 -12.19 -7.71 -15.08
N LYS A 51 -11.55 -8.47 -14.19
CA LYS A 51 -10.96 -7.96 -12.95
C LYS A 51 -9.44 -7.90 -13.10
N GLU A 52 -8.83 -6.91 -12.48
CA GLU A 52 -7.37 -6.87 -12.34
C GLU A 52 -6.87 -8.12 -11.60
N ASN A 53 -5.79 -8.73 -12.12
CA ASN A 53 -5.24 -9.98 -11.60
C ASN A 53 -4.15 -9.76 -10.54
N ILE A 54 -4.27 -8.69 -9.74
CA ILE A 54 -3.39 -8.39 -8.59
C ILE A 54 -3.82 -9.18 -7.34
N THR A 55 -4.10 -10.47 -7.51
CA THR A 55 -4.66 -11.33 -6.46
C THR A 55 -3.58 -12.02 -5.63
N ALA A 56 -3.95 -12.42 -4.41
CA ALA A 56 -3.15 -13.32 -3.59
C ALA A 56 -3.18 -14.76 -4.14
N GLU A 57 -2.07 -15.48 -3.97
CA GLU A 57 -1.89 -16.89 -4.30
C GLU A 57 -1.16 -17.56 -3.14
N VAL A 58 -1.73 -18.65 -2.62
CA VAL A 58 -1.16 -19.39 -1.49
C VAL A 58 -0.32 -20.52 -2.05
N ASP A 59 0.89 -20.65 -1.52
CA ASP A 59 1.76 -21.80 -1.72
C ASP A 59 1.31 -22.92 -0.77
N GLU A 60 0.77 -23.99 -1.35
CA GLU A 60 0.17 -25.09 -0.60
C GLU A 60 1.22 -25.93 0.15
N GLU A 61 2.47 -25.94 -0.30
CA GLU A 61 3.52 -26.76 0.31
C GLU A 61 4.05 -26.16 1.61
N SER A 62 4.14 -24.82 1.68
CA SER A 62 4.64 -24.10 2.86
C SER A 62 3.53 -23.68 3.83
N CYS A 63 2.26 -23.71 3.40
CA CYS A 63 1.15 -23.25 4.23
C CYS A 63 0.80 -24.23 5.35
N VAL A 64 0.94 -23.80 6.60
CA VAL A 64 0.57 -24.59 7.79
C VAL A 64 -0.91 -24.50 8.20
N GLY A 65 -1.75 -23.81 7.43
CA GLY A 65 -3.19 -23.69 7.73
C GLY A 65 -3.52 -22.96 9.04
N CYS A 66 -2.80 -21.88 9.39
CA CYS A 66 -2.98 -21.17 10.67
C CYS A 66 -4.25 -20.31 10.77
N GLY A 67 -4.85 -19.92 9.64
CA GLY A 67 -6.11 -19.16 9.56
C GLY A 67 -6.02 -17.64 9.74
N LEU A 68 -4.83 -17.07 9.98
CA LEU A 68 -4.68 -15.61 10.14
C LEU A 68 -5.12 -14.83 8.89
N CYS A 69 -4.81 -15.35 7.70
CA CYS A 69 -5.14 -14.72 6.43
C CYS A 69 -6.65 -14.64 6.16
N GLU A 70 -7.43 -15.62 6.64
CA GLU A 70 -8.90 -15.61 6.57
C GLU A 70 -9.46 -14.51 7.48
N GLN A 71 -8.99 -14.46 8.73
CA GLN A 71 -9.43 -13.46 9.72
C GLN A 71 -9.12 -12.02 9.29
N TYR A 72 -8.01 -11.79 8.59
CA TYR A 72 -7.56 -10.45 8.23
C TYR A 72 -8.11 -9.96 6.89
N CYS A 73 -8.76 -10.83 6.11
CA CYS A 73 -9.30 -10.46 4.81
C CYS A 73 -10.67 -9.76 4.95
N PRO A 74 -10.79 -8.44 4.69
CA PRO A 74 -12.08 -7.73 4.80
C PRO A 74 -13.11 -8.20 3.76
N TYR A 75 -12.66 -8.83 2.67
CA TYR A 75 -13.50 -9.27 1.56
C TYR A 75 -13.96 -10.73 1.68
N GLY A 76 -13.53 -11.46 2.72
CA GLY A 76 -13.76 -12.91 2.80
C GLY A 76 -13.29 -13.67 1.55
N ALA A 77 -12.13 -13.26 1.01
CA ALA A 77 -11.56 -13.80 -0.21
C ALA A 77 -10.64 -15.00 0.03
N ILE A 78 -10.19 -15.21 1.27
CA ILE A 78 -9.36 -16.34 1.66
C ILE A 78 -10.15 -17.16 2.66
N THR A 79 -10.24 -18.46 2.44
CA THR A 79 -11.01 -19.40 3.26
C THR A 79 -10.14 -20.55 3.71
N LEU A 80 -10.35 -21.02 4.94
CA LEU A 80 -9.73 -22.21 5.48
C LEU A 80 -10.83 -23.26 5.72
N GLU A 81 -10.81 -24.37 4.96
CA GLU A 81 -11.83 -25.43 5.09
C GLU A 81 -11.61 -26.23 6.39
N GLU A 82 -10.39 -26.68 6.62
CA GLU A 82 -10.00 -27.38 7.85
C GLU A 82 -8.66 -26.86 8.39
N LYS A 83 -8.50 -26.87 9.72
CA LYS A 83 -7.27 -26.39 10.36
C LYS A 83 -6.12 -27.35 10.05
N GLY A 84 -5.03 -26.81 9.51
CA GLY A 84 -3.88 -27.60 9.06
C GLY A 84 -3.91 -27.89 7.56
N GLU A 85 -5.00 -27.58 6.84
CA GLU A 85 -5.01 -27.57 5.38
C GLU A 85 -4.57 -26.20 4.83
N PRO A 86 -4.02 -26.15 3.61
CA PRO A 86 -3.70 -24.89 2.94
C PRO A 86 -4.92 -23.98 2.75
N ALA A 87 -4.74 -22.69 3.01
CA ALA A 87 -5.78 -21.70 2.77
C ALA A 87 -6.04 -21.53 1.26
N LYS A 88 -7.31 -21.41 0.86
CA LYS A 88 -7.70 -21.23 -0.56
C LYS A 88 -8.14 -19.81 -0.81
N VAL A 89 -7.69 -19.23 -1.93
CA VAL A 89 -8.06 -17.86 -2.33
C VAL A 89 -9.13 -17.88 -3.43
N ILE A 90 -10.29 -17.31 -3.13
CA ILE A 90 -11.34 -16.99 -4.11
C ILE A 90 -10.89 -15.74 -4.87
N LYS A 91 -10.16 -15.94 -5.97
CA LYS A 91 -9.55 -14.87 -6.80
C LYS A 91 -10.56 -13.77 -7.18
N ALA A 92 -11.83 -14.14 -7.44
CA ALA A 92 -12.89 -13.19 -7.76
C ALA A 92 -13.19 -12.17 -6.63
N LYS A 93 -13.07 -12.58 -5.36
CA LYS A 93 -13.29 -11.71 -4.18
C LYS A 93 -12.03 -10.94 -3.76
N CYS A 94 -10.85 -11.42 -4.13
CA CYS A 94 -9.59 -10.78 -3.73
C CYS A 94 -9.41 -9.44 -4.46
N ASN A 95 -9.22 -8.36 -3.70
CA ASN A 95 -8.98 -7.01 -4.25
C ASN A 95 -7.51 -6.57 -4.16
N GLY A 96 -6.58 -7.47 -3.78
CA GLY A 96 -5.15 -7.18 -3.92
C GLY A 96 -4.52 -6.26 -2.86
N CYS A 97 -5.12 -6.12 -1.67
CA CYS A 97 -4.58 -5.23 -0.64
C CYS A 97 -3.24 -5.70 -0.04
N GLY A 98 -2.93 -7.00 -0.10
CA GLY A 98 -1.65 -7.55 0.35
C GLY A 98 -1.46 -7.70 1.86
N VAL A 99 -2.50 -7.47 2.68
CA VAL A 99 -2.43 -7.61 4.15
C VAL A 99 -2.10 -9.06 4.55
N CYS A 100 -2.75 -10.03 3.92
CA CYS A 100 -2.52 -11.44 4.22
C CYS A 100 -1.09 -11.91 3.91
N ALA A 101 -0.49 -11.38 2.84
CA ALA A 101 0.90 -11.67 2.50
C ALA A 101 1.84 -11.14 3.58
N ALA A 102 1.66 -9.88 3.98
CA ALA A 102 2.54 -9.23 4.93
C ALA A 102 2.36 -9.63 6.40
N ASP A 103 1.35 -10.43 6.73
CA ASP A 103 1.13 -10.99 8.08
C ASP A 103 1.26 -12.53 8.09
N CYS A 104 1.66 -13.14 6.98
CA CYS A 104 1.81 -14.60 6.90
C CYS A 104 3.08 -15.02 7.64
N PRO A 105 3.01 -15.80 8.72
CA PRO A 105 4.21 -16.20 9.47
C PRO A 105 5.06 -17.25 8.74
N GLN A 106 4.65 -17.70 7.56
CA GLN A 106 5.34 -18.70 6.74
C GLN A 106 5.65 -18.16 5.35
N ASP A 107 5.42 -16.87 5.10
CA ASP A 107 5.59 -16.20 3.78
C ASP A 107 4.98 -16.97 2.61
N SER A 108 3.92 -17.74 2.89
CA SER A 108 3.31 -18.67 1.94
C SER A 108 2.31 -18.00 1.01
N ILE A 109 2.19 -16.67 1.03
CA ILE A 109 1.18 -15.94 0.25
C ILE A 109 1.88 -14.95 -0.66
N LYS A 110 1.86 -15.25 -1.96
CA LYS A 110 2.44 -14.41 -3.00
C LYS A 110 1.38 -13.48 -3.58
N MET A 111 1.72 -12.21 -3.71
CA MET A 111 0.87 -11.22 -4.39
C MET A 111 1.27 -11.12 -5.85
N ARG A 112 0.35 -11.39 -6.78
CA ARG A 112 0.63 -11.23 -8.22
C ARG A 112 0.94 -9.77 -8.56
N HIS A 113 2.00 -9.56 -9.33
CA HIS A 113 2.54 -8.24 -9.73
C HIS A 113 3.09 -7.36 -8.60
N PHE A 114 3.08 -7.85 -7.35
CA PHE A 114 3.68 -7.19 -6.18
C PHE A 114 4.26 -8.25 -5.24
N SER A 115 4.99 -9.22 -5.81
CA SER A 115 5.60 -10.30 -5.03
C SER A 115 6.75 -9.74 -4.18
N ASP A 116 7.11 -10.49 -3.16
CA ASP A 116 8.17 -10.15 -2.22
C ASP A 116 9.49 -9.98 -2.94
N GLU A 117 9.79 -10.85 -3.91
CA GLU A 117 10.98 -10.79 -4.75
C GLU A 117 10.98 -9.54 -5.64
N GLN A 118 9.83 -9.18 -6.22
CA GLN A 118 9.69 -7.97 -7.04
C GLN A 118 9.87 -6.69 -6.22
N ILE A 119 9.41 -6.69 -4.97
CA ILE A 119 9.57 -5.55 -4.07
C ILE A 119 11.02 -5.48 -3.59
N LYS A 120 11.61 -6.59 -3.14
CA LYS A 120 13.03 -6.65 -2.71
C LYS A 120 13.99 -6.23 -3.84
N ALA A 121 13.76 -6.68 -5.08
CA ALA A 121 14.54 -6.22 -6.23
C ALA A 121 14.42 -4.70 -6.49
N GLN A 122 13.24 -4.10 -6.25
CA GLN A 122 13.08 -2.65 -6.32
C GLN A 122 13.82 -1.93 -5.18
N ILE A 123 13.88 -2.51 -3.98
CA ILE A 123 14.65 -1.98 -2.85
C ILE A 123 16.14 -1.92 -3.21
N GLU A 124 16.70 -3.05 -3.67
CA GLU A 124 18.10 -3.15 -4.10
C GLU A 124 18.42 -2.10 -5.18
N ALA A 125 17.63 -2.04 -6.25
CA ALA A 125 17.85 -1.07 -7.32
C ALA A 125 17.68 0.40 -6.86
N ALA A 126 16.72 0.68 -5.97
CA ALA A 126 16.52 2.02 -5.45
C ALA A 126 17.70 2.50 -4.58
N LEU A 127 18.40 1.58 -3.91
CA LEU A 127 19.44 1.85 -2.92
C LEU A 127 20.87 1.54 -3.40
N GLU A 128 21.05 1.12 -4.66
CA GLU A 128 22.35 0.74 -5.23
C GLU A 128 23.45 1.79 -5.02
N GLU A 129 23.14 3.07 -5.22
CA GLU A 129 24.10 4.19 -5.10
C GLU A 129 23.83 5.07 -3.88
N ASN A 130 24.84 5.33 -3.03
CA ASN A 130 24.74 6.23 -1.86
C ASN A 130 23.45 6.04 -1.03
N PRO A 131 23.14 4.82 -0.57
CA PRO A 131 21.91 4.54 0.19
C PRO A 131 21.78 5.35 1.48
N GLU A 132 22.91 5.75 2.08
CA GLU A 132 22.98 6.58 3.29
C GLU A 132 22.46 8.02 3.09
N ASP A 133 22.19 8.41 1.84
CA ASP A 133 21.64 9.72 1.45
C ASP A 133 20.20 9.60 0.92
N LYS A 134 19.59 8.41 1.03
CA LYS A 134 18.28 8.11 0.46
C LYS A 134 17.23 7.82 1.53
N ILE A 135 16.03 8.32 1.27
CA ILE A 135 14.81 7.97 2.00
C ILE A 135 14.03 6.99 1.13
N LEU A 136 13.93 5.73 1.55
CA LEU A 136 13.13 4.75 0.82
C LEU A 136 11.66 4.87 1.24
N CYS A 137 10.78 5.13 0.27
CA CYS A 137 9.37 5.38 0.52
C CYS A 137 8.50 4.25 -0.02
N PHE A 138 7.91 3.44 0.86
CA PHE A 138 6.82 2.53 0.53
C PHE A 138 5.50 3.28 0.56
N ILE A 139 4.94 3.61 -0.60
CA ILE A 139 3.78 4.50 -0.70
C ILE A 139 2.60 3.80 -1.39
N CYS A 140 1.44 3.85 -0.73
CA CYS A 140 0.23 3.23 -1.25
C CYS A 140 -0.24 3.90 -2.55
N ASN A 141 -0.67 3.09 -3.51
CA ASN A 141 -1.08 3.51 -4.86
C ASN A 141 -2.19 4.57 -4.83
N TRP A 142 -3.15 4.42 -3.92
CA TRP A 142 -4.39 5.20 -3.97
C TRP A 142 -4.28 6.60 -3.37
N CYS A 143 -3.47 6.78 -2.33
CA CYS A 143 -3.41 8.03 -1.59
C CYS A 143 -2.00 8.62 -1.58
N ALA A 144 -1.04 7.98 -0.91
CA ALA A 144 0.31 8.54 -0.77
C ALA A 144 1.05 8.67 -2.11
N TYR A 145 0.95 7.68 -3.01
CA TYR A 145 1.51 7.77 -4.36
C TYR A 145 0.84 8.88 -5.16
N ALA A 146 -0.49 8.97 -5.11
CA ALA A 146 -1.23 10.05 -5.76
C ALA A 146 -0.90 11.44 -5.16
N GLY A 147 -0.62 11.53 -3.86
CA GLY A 147 -0.16 12.75 -3.20
C GLY A 147 1.23 13.16 -3.67
N ALA A 148 2.14 12.21 -3.84
CA ALA A 148 3.45 12.44 -4.45
C ALA A 148 3.32 12.92 -5.91
N ASP A 149 2.46 12.29 -6.71
CA ASP A 149 2.16 12.72 -8.08
C ASP A 149 1.53 14.12 -8.09
N PHE A 150 0.63 14.43 -7.15
CA PHE A 150 0.01 15.75 -7.03
C PHE A 150 1.04 16.84 -6.72
N ALA A 151 2.05 16.54 -5.89
CA ALA A 151 3.18 17.44 -5.67
C ALA A 151 3.93 17.73 -6.99
N GLY A 152 4.17 16.68 -7.80
CA GLY A 152 4.80 16.80 -9.11
C GLY A 152 3.98 17.65 -10.11
N VAL A 153 2.69 17.35 -10.28
CA VAL A 153 1.79 18.09 -11.17
C VAL A 153 1.62 19.55 -10.74
N SER A 154 1.63 19.80 -9.42
CA SER A 154 1.53 21.14 -8.84
C SER A 154 2.87 21.87 -8.76
N ARG A 155 3.97 21.26 -9.21
CA ARG A 155 5.33 21.82 -9.18
C ARG A 155 5.79 22.23 -7.77
N ILE A 156 5.38 21.46 -6.77
CA ILE A 156 5.82 21.65 -5.38
C ILE A 156 7.20 21.01 -5.24
N GLY A 157 8.24 21.84 -5.09
CA GLY A 157 9.61 21.38 -4.95
C GLY A 157 9.90 20.76 -3.57
N TYR A 158 10.65 19.65 -3.57
CA TYR A 158 11.23 19.01 -2.40
C TYR A 158 12.58 18.35 -2.78
N PRO A 159 13.44 18.02 -1.81
CA PRO A 159 14.75 17.42 -2.06
C PRO A 159 14.69 16.08 -2.81
N PRO A 160 15.70 15.73 -3.64
CA PRO A 160 15.70 14.52 -4.46
C PRO A 160 16.18 13.25 -3.72
N SER A 161 16.09 13.23 -2.38
CA SER A 161 16.53 12.11 -1.54
C SER A 161 15.52 10.95 -1.48
N SER A 162 14.24 11.19 -1.83
CA SER A 162 13.22 10.14 -1.79
C SER A 162 13.36 9.14 -2.96
N ARG A 163 13.11 7.86 -2.68
CA ARG A 163 13.00 6.78 -3.69
C ARG A 163 11.71 6.01 -3.46
N HIS A 164 10.81 6.02 -4.43
CA HIS A 164 9.45 5.52 -4.24
C HIS A 164 9.31 4.08 -4.71
N ILE A 165 8.82 3.21 -3.83
CA ILE A 165 8.33 1.88 -4.17
C ILE A 165 6.81 1.91 -4.03
N ARG A 166 6.13 1.71 -5.17
CA ARG A 166 4.67 1.68 -5.22
C ARG A 166 4.17 0.34 -4.72
N ILE A 167 3.21 0.40 -3.79
CA ILE A 167 2.47 -0.77 -3.30
C ILE A 167 0.98 -0.50 -3.37
N MET A 168 0.15 -1.53 -3.47
CA MET A 168 -1.29 -1.31 -3.57
C MET A 168 -1.89 -0.74 -2.28
N CYS A 169 -1.39 -1.15 -1.12
CA CYS A 169 -1.84 -0.68 0.19
C CYS A 169 -0.67 -0.60 1.15
N SER A 170 -0.68 0.32 2.12
CA SER A 170 0.29 0.29 3.22
C SER A 170 0.22 -1.03 4.02
N GLY A 171 -0.93 -1.70 4.02
CA GLY A 171 -1.09 -3.03 4.60
C GLY A 171 -0.21 -4.12 3.97
N ARG A 172 0.31 -3.89 2.76
CA ARG A 172 1.27 -4.78 2.09
C ARG A 172 2.70 -4.63 2.61
N VAL A 173 3.04 -3.54 3.30
CA VAL A 173 4.40 -3.34 3.80
C VAL A 173 4.71 -4.37 4.87
N ASP A 174 5.49 -5.36 4.47
CA ASP A 174 6.05 -6.35 5.38
C ASP A 174 7.16 -5.70 6.22
N THR A 175 7.34 -6.19 7.45
CA THR A 175 8.51 -5.85 8.27
C THR A 175 9.81 -6.26 7.59
N ASP A 176 9.79 -7.34 6.80
CA ASP A 176 10.93 -7.79 6.02
C ASP A 176 11.38 -6.77 4.97
N PHE A 177 10.44 -6.04 4.37
CA PHE A 177 10.79 -4.98 3.42
C PHE A 177 11.45 -3.80 4.09
N ILE A 178 11.04 -3.48 5.32
CA ILE A 178 11.64 -2.41 6.12
C ILE A 178 13.05 -2.84 6.55
N LEU A 179 13.22 -4.08 7.02
CA LEU A 179 14.54 -4.64 7.36
C LEU A 179 15.45 -4.67 6.16
N GLU A 180 14.97 -5.12 5.01
CA GLU A 180 15.74 -5.16 3.77
C GLU A 180 16.22 -3.75 3.37
N ALA A 181 15.35 -2.74 3.45
CA ALA A 181 15.74 -1.36 3.18
C ALA A 181 16.88 -0.88 4.09
N PHE A 182 16.83 -1.21 5.38
CA PHE A 182 17.90 -0.87 6.32
C PHE A 182 19.18 -1.69 6.09
N LYS A 183 19.07 -2.97 5.72
CA LYS A 183 20.20 -3.83 5.34
C LYS A 183 20.92 -3.31 4.09
N GLN A 184 20.18 -2.73 3.15
CA GLN A 184 20.73 -2.04 1.98
C GLN A 184 21.28 -0.64 2.30
N GLY A 185 21.24 -0.20 3.56
CA GLY A 185 21.86 1.04 4.02
C GLY A 185 20.99 2.29 3.89
N ALA A 186 19.67 2.16 3.67
CA ALA A 186 18.79 3.32 3.57
C ALA A 186 18.93 4.24 4.80
N ASN A 187 19.07 5.54 4.57
CA ASN A 187 19.14 6.52 5.66
C ASN A 187 17.86 6.44 6.51
N GLN A 188 16.72 6.50 5.85
CA GLN A 188 15.40 6.46 6.49
C GLN A 188 14.42 5.66 5.62
N VAL A 189 13.37 5.13 6.25
CA VAL A 189 12.28 4.44 5.60
C VAL A 189 10.96 5.15 5.92
N LEU A 190 10.22 5.54 4.88
CA LEU A 190 8.89 6.11 4.97
C LEU A 190 7.85 5.08 4.53
N VAL A 191 6.84 4.83 5.36
CA VAL A 191 5.63 4.12 4.95
C VAL A 191 4.49 5.13 4.83
N GLY A 192 3.95 5.30 3.63
CA GLY A 192 2.86 6.22 3.32
C GLY A 192 1.55 5.50 3.03
N GLY A 193 0.50 5.82 3.79
CA GLY A 193 -0.84 5.24 3.63
C GLY A 193 -1.94 6.29 3.44
N CYS A 194 -3.18 5.81 3.23
CA CYS A 194 -4.39 6.62 3.30
C CYS A 194 -4.74 7.00 4.74
N HIS A 195 -5.40 8.14 4.94
CA HIS A 195 -5.85 8.59 6.25
C HIS A 195 -6.72 7.58 7.00
N LEU A 196 -6.57 7.63 8.33
CA LEU A 196 -7.47 6.97 9.27
C LEU A 196 -8.58 7.97 9.67
N PRO A 197 -9.79 7.50 9.99
CA PRO A 197 -10.20 6.10 10.02
C PRO A 197 -10.80 5.59 8.70
N SER A 198 -11.20 6.45 7.77
CA SER A 198 -12.14 6.06 6.69
C SER A 198 -11.56 5.87 5.30
N ASP A 199 -10.37 6.40 5.01
CA ASP A 199 -10.00 6.70 3.63
C ASP A 199 -9.30 5.55 2.90
N CYS A 200 -9.05 4.43 3.59
CA CYS A 200 -8.44 3.26 2.98
C CYS A 200 -9.32 2.72 1.86
N HIS A 201 -8.73 2.60 0.67
CA HIS A 201 -9.38 1.97 -0.49
C HIS A 201 -9.87 0.55 -0.19
N TYR A 202 -9.24 -0.15 0.75
CA TYR A 202 -9.55 -1.55 1.09
C TYR A 202 -10.33 -1.74 2.39
N MET A 203 -11.43 -0.99 2.57
CA MET A 203 -12.37 -1.14 3.70
C MET A 203 -11.69 -1.01 5.08
N GLN A 204 -10.81 -0.03 5.23
CA GLN A 204 -10.08 0.30 6.47
C GLN A 204 -9.12 -0.80 7.00
N ALA A 205 -9.27 -2.07 6.62
CA ALA A 205 -8.44 -3.14 7.17
C ALA A 205 -6.94 -2.95 6.87
N GLY A 206 -6.60 -2.40 5.70
CA GLY A 206 -5.21 -2.28 5.26
C GLY A 206 -4.34 -1.34 6.09
N ASN A 207 -4.76 -0.08 6.24
CA ASN A 207 -3.96 0.94 6.93
C ASN A 207 -3.94 0.77 8.46
N PHE A 208 -5.04 0.30 9.07
CA PHE A 208 -5.04 -0.06 10.48
C PHE A 208 -4.06 -1.20 10.78
N ARG A 209 -4.04 -2.26 9.97
CA ARG A 209 -3.08 -3.37 10.12
C ARG A 209 -1.65 -2.91 9.93
N ALA A 210 -1.39 -2.06 8.94
CA ALA A 210 -0.07 -1.46 8.74
C ALA A 210 0.39 -0.68 9.98
N LYS A 211 -0.49 0.15 10.55
CA LYS A 211 -0.20 0.90 11.78
C LYS A 211 0.17 -0.03 12.93
N ASP A 212 -0.68 -1.02 13.23
CA ASP A 212 -0.45 -1.96 14.33
C ASP A 212 0.81 -2.81 14.12
N ARG A 213 1.11 -3.19 12.88
CA ARG A 213 2.34 -3.93 12.52
C ARG A 213 3.57 -3.06 12.75
N ILE A 214 3.59 -1.85 12.21
CA ILE A 214 4.73 -0.93 12.31
C ILE A 214 4.96 -0.47 13.75
N ASP A 215 3.91 -0.17 14.51
CA ASP A 215 4.04 0.20 15.92
C ASP A 215 4.60 -0.94 16.78
N ARG A 216 4.24 -2.20 16.49
CA ARG A 216 4.83 -3.36 17.14
C ARG A 216 6.27 -3.60 16.68
N PHE A 217 6.54 -3.40 15.40
CA PHE A 217 7.85 -3.62 14.81
C PHE A 217 8.89 -2.61 15.31
N ARG A 218 8.51 -1.32 15.42
CA ARG A 218 9.36 -0.28 16.04
C ARG A 218 9.87 -0.68 17.42
N LYS A 219 9.04 -1.34 18.25
CA LYS A 219 9.45 -1.80 19.59
C LYS A 219 10.44 -2.97 19.57
N LYS A 220 10.57 -3.67 18.45
CA LYS A 220 11.51 -4.79 18.26
C LYS A 220 12.81 -4.36 17.60
N LEU A 221 12.87 -3.16 17.01
CA LEU A 221 14.09 -2.60 16.45
C LEU A 221 14.97 -2.08 17.58
N GLU A 222 15.90 -2.91 18.06
CA GLU A 222 16.80 -2.56 19.16
C GLU A 222 18.15 -2.01 18.67
N LYS A 223 18.60 -2.40 17.47
CA LYS A 223 19.93 -2.06 16.93
C LYS A 223 19.97 -0.84 16.01
N ILE A 224 18.81 -0.28 15.68
CA ILE A 224 18.65 0.84 14.74
C ILE A 224 17.85 1.92 15.45
N ASP A 225 18.20 3.18 15.23
CA ASP A 225 17.37 4.29 15.69
C ASP A 225 15.99 4.23 15.02
N THR A 226 14.95 4.06 15.84
CA THR A 226 13.57 3.94 15.38
C THR A 226 13.02 5.21 14.75
N ASP A 227 13.63 6.37 15.00
CA ASP A 227 13.28 7.63 14.35
C ASP A 227 13.56 7.61 12.84
N ARG A 228 14.40 6.67 12.38
CA ARG A 228 14.67 6.44 10.96
C ARG A 228 13.51 5.76 10.23
N LEU A 229 12.52 5.23 10.95
CA LEU A 229 11.32 4.62 10.40
C LEU A 229 10.11 5.53 10.66
N ARG A 230 9.55 6.12 9.61
CA ARG A 230 8.39 7.04 9.69
C ARG A 230 7.15 6.41 9.04
N LEU A 231 5.99 6.55 9.69
CA LEU A 231 4.69 6.16 9.16
C LEU A 231 3.83 7.42 9.04
N GLU A 232 3.36 7.73 7.83
CA GLU A 232 2.58 8.93 7.55
C GLU A 232 1.31 8.63 6.74
N TRP A 233 0.32 9.50 6.92
CA TRP A 233 -0.96 9.41 6.25
C TRP A 233 -1.16 10.61 5.33
N VAL A 234 -1.24 10.34 4.02
CA VAL A 234 -1.28 11.36 2.98
C VAL A 234 -2.39 11.00 1.99
N SER A 235 -3.38 11.86 1.83
CA SER A 235 -4.43 11.76 0.81
C SER A 235 -3.90 12.12 -0.58
N ALA A 236 -4.68 11.76 -1.61
CA ALA A 236 -4.34 12.04 -3.00
C ALA A 236 -4.20 13.54 -3.34
N THR A 237 -4.76 14.45 -2.52
CA THR A 237 -4.70 15.90 -2.75
C THR A 237 -3.70 16.63 -1.86
N GLU A 238 -3.01 15.90 -0.97
CA GLU A 238 -2.09 16.46 0.02
C GLU A 238 -0.64 16.50 -0.48
N GLY A 239 -0.42 16.97 -1.72
CA GLY A 239 0.95 17.02 -2.27
C GLY A 239 1.88 17.98 -1.53
N GLN A 240 1.36 19.08 -0.96
CA GLN A 240 2.15 19.98 -0.10
C GLN A 240 2.65 19.24 1.14
N LYS A 241 1.74 18.54 1.83
CA LYS A 241 2.09 17.73 3.00
C LYS A 241 3.11 16.64 2.66
N TYR A 242 2.95 15.96 1.52
CA TYR A 242 3.94 14.98 1.06
C TYR A 242 5.33 15.60 0.90
N ALA A 243 5.41 16.74 0.20
CA ALA A 243 6.66 17.46 -0.01
C ALA A 243 7.29 17.92 1.32
N ASP A 244 6.48 18.35 2.28
CA ASP A 244 6.96 18.79 3.60
C ASP A 244 7.48 17.62 4.43
N ILE A 245 6.82 16.45 4.40
CA ILE A 245 7.33 15.21 5.02
C ILE A 245 8.72 14.86 4.46
N ILE A 246 8.90 14.91 3.13
CA ILE A 246 10.20 14.59 2.52
C ILE A 246 11.26 15.62 2.90
N LYS A 247 10.94 16.92 2.95
CA LYS A 247 11.88 17.95 3.44
C LYS A 247 12.30 17.72 4.88
N GLU A 248 11.34 17.46 5.77
CA GLU A 248 11.62 17.18 7.18
C GLU A 248 12.54 15.95 7.34
N MET A 249 12.31 14.89 6.57
CA MET A 249 13.16 13.71 6.60
C MET A 249 14.54 13.99 5.98
N ASP A 250 14.60 14.77 4.89
CA ASP A 250 15.85 15.14 4.22
C ASP A 250 16.78 15.95 5.14
N GLU A 251 16.21 16.90 5.89
CA GLU A 251 16.92 17.71 6.88
C GLU A 251 17.59 16.86 7.98
N ARG A 252 17.04 15.66 8.25
CA ARG A 252 17.59 14.70 9.21
C ARG A 252 18.60 13.72 8.62
N ILE A 253 18.82 13.70 7.30
CA ILE A 253 19.81 12.80 6.69
C ILE A 253 21.19 12.92 7.34
N PRO A 254 21.75 14.13 7.59
CA PRO A 254 23.05 14.27 8.24
C PRO A 254 23.11 13.66 9.66
N GLU A 255 21.99 13.67 10.40
CA GLU A 255 21.87 13.09 11.75
C GLU A 255 22.11 11.58 11.72
N PHE A 256 21.51 10.88 10.74
CA PHE A 256 21.52 9.43 10.66
C PHE A 256 22.57 8.83 9.74
N ARG A 257 23.29 9.65 8.96
CA ARG A 257 24.18 9.18 7.88
C ARG A 257 25.22 8.16 8.35
N GLU A 258 25.87 8.43 9.49
CA GLU A 258 26.92 7.53 10.01
C GLU A 258 26.37 6.23 10.60
N GLU A 259 25.15 6.25 11.14
CA GLU A 259 24.45 5.03 11.55
C GLU A 259 24.00 4.23 10.33
N ALA A 260 23.46 4.89 9.30
CA ALA A 260 23.01 4.26 8.06
C ALA A 260 24.13 3.46 7.39
N LYS A 261 25.35 4.00 7.33
CA LYS A 261 26.53 3.28 6.82
C LYS A 261 26.90 2.03 7.62
N LYS A 262 26.64 2.03 8.94
CA LYS A 262 26.94 0.89 9.83
C LYS A 262 25.80 -0.13 9.88
N THR A 263 24.59 0.28 9.53
CA THR A 263 23.37 -0.53 9.64
C THR A 263 23.47 -1.87 8.89
N PRO A 264 23.99 -1.94 7.65
CA PRO A 264 24.17 -3.21 6.97
C PRO A 264 24.97 -4.21 7.79
N GLU A 265 26.00 -3.76 8.52
CA GLU A 265 26.84 -4.63 9.36
C GLU A 265 26.15 -5.04 10.65
N LEU A 266 25.39 -4.14 11.27
CA LEU A 266 24.63 -4.41 12.51
C LEU A 266 23.53 -5.46 12.30
N LEU A 267 22.99 -5.54 11.08
CA LEU A 267 21.90 -6.45 10.70
C LEU A 267 22.38 -7.69 9.93
N LYS A 268 23.69 -7.92 9.78
CA LYS A 268 24.24 -9.11 9.08
C LYS A 268 23.69 -10.43 9.63
N ASP A 269 23.41 -10.48 10.92
CA ASP A 269 22.97 -11.69 11.63
C ASP A 269 21.44 -11.73 11.87
N GLU A 270 20.69 -10.72 11.44
CA GLU A 270 19.23 -10.72 11.58
C GLU A 270 18.61 -11.31 10.32
N GLY A 271 18.42 -12.63 10.34
CA GLY A 271 17.73 -13.44 9.33
C GLY A 271 16.32 -13.78 9.76
#